data_AF-A0A6A3KA25-F1
#
_entry.id   AF-A0A6A3KA25-F1
#
_cell.length_a   1.000
_cell.length_b   1.000
_cell.length_c   1.000
_cell.angle_alpha   90.00
_cell.angle_beta   90.00
_cell.angle_gamma   90.00
#
_symmetry.space_group_name_H-M   'P 1'
#
loop_
_entity.id
_entity.type
_entity.pdbx_description
1 polymer ?
#
loop_
_entity_poly.entity_id
_entity_poly.type
_entity_poly.pdbx_seq_one_letter_code
_entity_poly.pdbx_strand_id
1 'polypeptide(L)' 'MLRSLLEVRLATGVVVRTEKRVVRVRFSYREKKFVDELIVLDLDDKFDMVLGMPWLARHDPVIDWTKRTIVHFGSSGAT' A
#
# COMPACT_ATOMS: atom_id res chain seq x y z
N MET A 1 -0.76 -17.18 18.75
CA MET A 1 -0.90 -17.14 17.28
C MET A 1 0.48 -17.34 16.68
N LEU A 2 0.69 -18.33 15.81
CA LEU A 2 2.00 -18.60 15.21
C LEU A 2 2.43 -17.35 14.42
N ARG A 3 3.54 -16.71 14.80
CA ARG A 3 4.03 -15.52 14.11
C ARG A 3 4.56 -15.96 12.74
N SER A 4 3.80 -15.65 11.68
CA SER A 4 4.26 -15.92 10.32
C SER A 4 5.40 -14.96 9.96
N LEU A 5 6.52 -15.49 9.47
CA LEU A 5 7.61 -14.69 8.94
C LEU A 5 7.20 -14.12 7.57
N LEU A 6 7.54 -12.86 7.32
CA LEU A 6 7.43 -12.22 6.03
C LEU A 6 8.82 -11.97 5.47
N GLU A 7 9.01 -12.32 4.21
CA GLU A 7 10.22 -12.02 3.44
C GLU A 7 9.88 -11.01 2.34
N VAL A 8 10.61 -9.90 2.28
CA VAL A 8 10.42 -8.84 1.28
C VAL A 8 11.75 -8.53 0.62
N ARG A 9 11.80 -8.60 -0.72
CA ARG A 9 12.94 -8.13 -1.50
C ARG A 9 12.71 -6.67 -1.87
N LEU A 10 13.58 -5.79 -1.41
CA LEU A 10 13.55 -4.35 -1.69
C LEU A 10 14.14 -4.05 -3.07
N ALA A 11 13.91 -2.83 -3.56
CA ALA A 11 14.45 -2.35 -4.83
C ALA A 11 16.00 -2.34 -4.87
N THR A 12 16.64 -2.26 -3.70
CA THR A 12 18.10 -2.36 -3.54
C THR A 12 18.62 -3.80 -3.73
N GLY A 13 17.73 -4.79 -3.86
CA GLY A 13 18.06 -6.21 -3.90
C GLY A 13 18.19 -6.86 -2.53
N VAL A 14 18.20 -6.08 -1.45
CA VAL A 14 18.22 -6.56 -0.06
C VAL A 14 16.94 -7.33 0.26
N VAL A 15 17.09 -8.45 0.94
CA VAL A 15 15.97 -9.25 1.43
C VAL A 15 15.80 -9.00 2.93
N VAL A 16 14.65 -8.46 3.30
CA VAL A 16 14.26 -8.22 4.69
C VAL A 16 13.37 -9.37 5.16
N ARG A 17 13.69 -9.91 6.33
CA ARG A 17 12.87 -10.91 7.03
C ARG A 17 12.38 -10.32 8.33
N THR A 18 11.07 -10.28 8.52
CA THR A 18 10.46 -9.71 9.72
C THR A 18 9.21 -10.48 10.10
N GLU A 19 8.74 -10.32 11.33
CA GLU A 19 7.45 -10.86 11.73
C GLU A 19 6.34 -10.13 10.96
N LYS A 20 5.45 -10.89 10.33
CA LYS A 20 4.33 -10.29 9.61
C LYS A 20 3.41 -9.57 10.58
N ARG A 21 3.33 -8.25 10.43
CA ARG A 21 2.38 -7.39 11.15
C ARG A 21 1.48 -6.71 10.13
N VAL A 22 0.18 -6.98 10.23
CA VAL A 22 -0.84 -6.33 9.41
C VAL A 22 -1.59 -5.32 10.28
N VAL A 23 -1.74 -4.10 9.79
CA VAL A 23 -2.45 -3.01 10.48
C VAL A 23 -3.52 -2.45 9.56
N ARG A 24 -4.69 -2.15 10.13
CA ARG A 24 -5.77 -1.48 9.42
C ARG A 24 -5.56 0.03 9.52
N VAL A 25 -5.23 0.67 8.40
CA VAL A 25 -4.90 2.10 8.35
C VAL A 25 -6.05 2.86 7.72
N ARG A 26 -6.32 4.07 8.25
CA ARG A 26 -7.19 5.04 7.62
C ARG A 26 -6.35 6.17 7.06
N PHE A 27 -6.52 6.47 5.79
CA PHE A 27 -5.82 7.59 5.15
C PHE A 27 -6.72 8.23 4.09
N SER A 28 -6.31 9.38 3.59
CA SER A 28 -7.05 10.11 2.57
C SER A 28 -6.11 10.57 1.47
N TYR A 29 -6.64 10.60 0.24
CA TYR A 29 -6.01 11.26 -0.89
C TYR A 29 -7.03 12.19 -1.53
N ARG A 30 -6.74 13.50 -1.51
CA ARG A 30 -7.73 14.55 -1.80
C ARG A 30 -8.97 14.34 -0.92
N GLU A 31 -10.15 14.26 -1.51
CA GLU A 31 -11.43 14.11 -0.80
C GLU A 31 -11.81 12.64 -0.53
N LYS A 32 -11.11 11.67 -1.14
CA LYS A 32 -11.41 10.25 -0.97
C LYS A 32 -10.69 9.69 0.27
N LYS A 33 -11.47 8.98 1.09
CA LYS A 33 -10.98 8.29 2.29
C LYS A 33 -10.84 6.80 2.01
N PHE A 34 -9.82 6.18 2.58
CA PHE A 34 -9.48 4.78 2.43
C PHE A 34 -9.37 4.12 3.79
N VAL A 35 -9.74 2.84 3.82
CA VAL A 35 -9.51 1.97 4.97
C VAL A 35 -9.01 0.63 4.44
N ASP A 36 -7.72 0.39 4.58
CA ASP A 36 -7.07 -0.80 4.02
C ASP A 36 -6.16 -1.46 5.05
N GLU A 37 -5.85 -2.72 4.80
CA GLU A 37 -4.87 -3.49 5.55
C GLU A 37 -3.49 -3.34 4.91
N LEU A 38 -2.53 -2.87 5.71
CA LEU A 38 -1.14 -2.69 5.29
C LEU A 38 -0.21 -3.53 6.14
N ILE A 39 0.89 -3.94 5.53
CA ILE A 39 1.97 -4.64 6.23
C ILE A 39 2.93 -3.58 6.77
N VAL A 40 3.32 -3.72 8.04
CA VAL A 40 4.37 -2.89 8.63
C VAL A 40 5.72 -3.48 8.26
N LEU A 41 6.54 -2.67 7.59
CA LEU A 41 7.94 -2.96 7.28
C LEU A 41 8.79 -1.81 7.82
N ASP A 42 9.97 -2.16 8.33
CA ASP A 42 10.99 -1.18 8.67
C ASP A 42 11.68 -0.76 7.36
N LEU A 43 11.21 0.35 6.79
CA LEU A 43 11.73 0.95 5.55
C LEU A 43 12.63 2.13 5.91
N ASP A 44 13.33 2.67 4.89
CA ASP A 44 14.02 3.95 5.05
C ASP A 44 13.03 5.11 5.26
N ASP A 45 13.55 6.26 5.66
CA ASP A 45 12.78 7.49 5.93
C ASP A 45 12.24 8.17 4.67
N LYS A 46 12.44 7.56 3.49
CA LYS A 46 12.05 8.13 2.21
C LYS A 46 10.55 7.98 1.93
N PHE A 47 9.90 6.95 2.47
CA PHE A 47 8.51 6.63 2.17
C PHE A 47 7.71 6.29 3.41
N ASP A 48 6.65 7.05 3.69
CA ASP A 48 5.73 6.74 4.78
C ASP A 48 4.85 5.50 4.48
N MET A 49 4.48 5.30 3.20
CA MET A 49 3.57 4.24 2.77
C MET A 49 3.79 3.88 1.30
N VAL A 50 3.84 2.57 1.00
CA VAL A 50 3.93 2.06 -0.37
C VAL A 50 2.63 1.35 -0.77
N LEU A 51 1.91 1.93 -1.73
CA LEU A 51 0.68 1.36 -2.27
C LEU A 51 1.00 0.44 -3.46
N GLY A 52 1.09 -0.86 -3.19
CA GLY A 52 1.40 -1.86 -4.19
C GLY A 52 0.20 -2.35 -5.00
N MET A 53 0.44 -3.40 -5.80
CA MET A 53 -0.57 -4.03 -6.65
C MET A 53 -1.89 -4.39 -5.95
N PRO A 54 -1.92 -4.91 -4.70
CA PRO A 54 -3.19 -5.21 -4.04
C PRO A 54 -4.08 -3.98 -3.84
N TRP A 55 -3.49 -2.83 -3.52
CA TRP A 55 -4.25 -1.58 -3.35
C TRP A 55 -4.70 -1.03 -4.71
N LEU A 56 -3.82 -1.08 -5.72
CA LEU A 56 -4.14 -0.66 -7.08
C LEU A 56 -5.29 -1.48 -7.68
N ALA A 57 -5.26 -2.80 -7.55
CA ALA A 57 -6.32 -3.68 -8.05
C ALA A 57 -7.66 -3.47 -7.31
N ARG A 58 -7.63 -3.11 -6.03
CA ARG A 58 -8.83 -2.89 -5.23
C ARG A 58 -9.52 -1.57 -5.57
N HIS A 59 -8.75 -0.51 -5.74
CA HIS A 59 -9.28 0.86 -5.88
C HIS A 59 -9.28 1.37 -7.32
N ASP A 60 -8.67 0.61 -8.23
CA ASP A 60 -8.59 0.86 -9.67
C ASP A 60 -8.35 2.34 -10.01
N PRO A 61 -7.24 2.93 -9.53
CA PRO A 61 -6.97 4.34 -9.74
C PRO A 61 -6.52 4.61 -11.18
N VAL A 62 -7.02 5.69 -11.77
CA VAL A 62 -6.44 6.25 -12.98
C VAL A 62 -5.30 7.19 -12.61
N ILE A 63 -4.08 6.79 -12.98
CA ILE A 63 -2.84 7.52 -12.68
C ILE A 63 -2.49 8.43 -13.87
N ASP A 64 -2.41 9.73 -13.62
CA ASP A 64 -1.78 10.69 -14.52
C ASP A 64 -0.27 10.67 -14.28
N TRP A 65 0.45 10.00 -15.18
CA TRP A 65 1.91 9.86 -15.11
C TRP A 65 2.66 11.19 -15.31
N THR A 66 2.08 12.12 -16.07
CA THR A 66 2.71 13.43 -16.34
C THR A 66 2.66 14.28 -15.08
N LYS A 67 1.50 14.33 -14.43
CA LYS A 67 1.30 15.11 -13.19
C LYS A 67 1.74 14.36 -11.94
N ARG A 68 2.00 13.05 -12.05
CA ARG A 68 2.28 12.16 -10.92
C ARG A 68 1.16 12.20 -9.88
N THR A 69 -0.09 12.16 -10.34
CA THR A 69 -1.30 12.23 -9.48
C THR A 69 -2.29 11.13 -9.81
N ILE A 70 -3.17 10.81 -8.87
CA ILE A 70 -4.38 10.02 -9.16
C ILE A 70 -5.49 10.98 -9.59
N VAL A 71 -6.09 10.71 -10.75
CA VAL A 71 -7.14 11.55 -11.36
C VAL A 71 -8.49 11.22 -10.76
N HIS A 72 -8.85 9.95 -10.82
CA HIS A 72 -10.05 9.41 -10.20
C HIS A 72 -9.80 7.96 -9.81
N PHE A 73 -10.72 7.42 -9.03
CA PHE A 73 -10.76 6.02 -8.66
C PHE A 73 -11.88 5.36 -9.45
N GLY A 74 -11.75 4.07 -9.74
CA GLY A 74 -12.87 3.29 -10.23
C GLY A 74 -14.08 3.43 -9.31
N SER A 75 -15.28 3.29 -9.87
CA SER A 75 -16.50 3.14 -9.07
C SER A 75 -16.31 1.91 -8.21
N SER A 76 -16.09 2.14 -6.92
CA SER A 76 -16.07 1.07 -5.93
C SER A 76 -17.35 0.27 -6.12
N GLY A 77 -17.22 -1.00 -6.56
CA GLY A 77 -18.32 -1.94 -6.49
C GLY A 77 -18.71 -2.05 -5.03
N ALA A 78 -19.73 -1.28 -4.64
CA ALA A 78 -20.41 -1.47 -3.38
C ALA A 78 -21.15 -2.80 -3.52
N THR A 79 -20.60 -3.82 -2.90
CA THR A 79 -21.32 -5.04 -2.52
C THR A 79 -21.29 -5.14 -1.01
#